data_AF-A0A432SQL6-F1
#
_entry.id   AF-A0A432SQL6-F1
#
_cell.length_a   1.000
_cell.length_b   1.000
_cell.length_c   1.000
_cell.angle_alpha   90.00
_cell.angle_beta   90.00
_cell.angle_gamma   90.00
#
_symmetry.space_group_name_H-M   'P 1'
#
loop_
_entity.id
_entity.type
_entity.pdbx_description
1 polymer ?
#
loop_
_entity_poly.entity_id
_entity_poly.type
_entity_poly.pdbx_seq_one_letter_code
_entity_poly.pdbx_strand_id
1 'polypeptide(L)'
;MNNKKTIITYGTYDMLHIGHMKLLERAKALGDYLIVGVTDENYDRSRGKLNVVESTKKRVKAIEALDFVDKVIIETHKNQKAEDMVKYDVDIFAIGDDWVGAFDYLNEYTHVEYLARTEGISSTKLRKENFSTIKMGLAGLGRDTQAFIAEAQFVSNVKINRIYDEDFLALKAFTKGNDEIAYGHDNYDEFLDTSIQAVYIDTSLEQHYILIKKALEAGKHVLCENPLALGKNELKELLSIAKKEKRVLLTALKTAFLPAFNQLLKELETGVIGEIKEVRATRTSLYLEKDYSNEFIAQGATNILSSYPSLLIHKVLGKCKEIKFFDQKESGYDISNLIISRHKGGSLGVARVATGIKSEGDAVISGTRGYIYIPAPWWLTKKFYVRFEDEHKSQTFNYEFEGDGLRYMIAEFTSLIQRGNRKSKKLSPSDMVAINRVLLDYNESNKDKIKTKNKKER
;
A
#
# COMPACT_ATOMS: atom_id res chain seq x y z
N MET A 1 -12.37 50.49 -11.39
CA MET A 1 -11.47 49.33 -11.58
C MET A 1 -12.35 48.10 -11.45
N ASN A 2 -12.54 47.31 -12.51
CA ASN A 2 -13.33 46.08 -12.40
C ASN A 2 -12.54 45.13 -11.48
N ASN A 3 -13.10 44.84 -10.30
CA ASN A 3 -12.49 43.87 -9.40
C ASN A 3 -12.62 42.50 -10.08
N LYS A 4 -11.49 41.89 -10.42
CA LYS A 4 -11.44 40.63 -11.17
C LYS A 4 -11.99 39.52 -10.26
N LYS A 5 -13.07 38.86 -10.67
CA LYS A 5 -13.74 37.88 -9.83
C LYS A 5 -13.05 36.51 -9.91
N THR A 6 -12.61 35.99 -8.77
CA THR A 6 -11.85 34.74 -8.64
C THR A 6 -12.76 33.59 -8.22
N ILE A 7 -12.65 32.48 -8.95
CA ILE A 7 -13.43 31.26 -8.75
C ILE A 7 -12.46 30.13 -8.47
N ILE A 8 -12.82 29.27 -7.52
CA ILE A 8 -12.11 28.02 -7.28
C ILE A 8 -13.06 26.84 -7.29
N THR A 9 -12.61 25.72 -7.83
CA THR A 9 -13.33 24.45 -7.82
C THR A 9 -12.36 23.32 -7.54
N TYR A 10 -12.87 22.19 -7.04
CA TYR A 10 -12.05 21.05 -6.68
C TYR A 10 -12.62 19.74 -7.20
N GLY A 11 -11.73 18.80 -7.45
CA GLY A 11 -12.11 17.45 -7.82
C GLY A 11 -10.93 16.52 -8.02
N THR A 12 -11.25 15.23 -8.16
CA THR A 12 -10.27 14.25 -8.57
C THR A 12 -9.95 14.37 -10.06
N TYR A 13 -10.95 14.64 -10.91
CA TYR A 13 -10.76 14.72 -12.37
C TYR A 13 -10.06 13.49 -12.98
N ASP A 14 -10.40 12.29 -12.49
CA ASP A 14 -9.88 11.02 -13.02
C ASP A 14 -10.50 10.72 -14.39
N MET A 15 -9.66 10.39 -15.38
CA MET A 15 -10.06 10.18 -16.77
C MET A 15 -10.90 11.36 -17.28
N LEU A 16 -10.25 12.52 -17.43
CA LEU A 16 -10.91 13.77 -17.81
C LEU A 16 -11.89 13.55 -18.98
N HIS A 17 -13.15 13.94 -18.78
CA HIS A 17 -14.26 13.66 -19.69
C HIS A 17 -15.21 14.85 -19.75
N ILE A 18 -16.14 14.84 -20.69
CA ILE A 18 -17.03 15.98 -20.97
C ILE A 18 -17.84 16.47 -19.75
N GLY A 19 -18.23 15.57 -18.84
CA GLY A 19 -18.87 15.97 -17.57
C GLY A 19 -17.99 16.87 -16.69
N HIS A 20 -16.68 16.62 -16.61
CA HIS A 20 -15.73 17.50 -15.93
C HIS A 20 -15.59 18.82 -16.69
N MET A 21 -15.44 18.75 -18.02
CA MET A 21 -15.32 19.94 -18.88
C MET A 21 -16.48 20.90 -18.68
N LYS A 22 -17.72 20.42 -18.76
CA LYS A 22 -18.93 21.23 -18.55
C LYS A 22 -19.03 21.81 -17.14
N LEU A 23 -18.56 21.09 -16.11
CA LEU A 23 -18.52 21.64 -14.76
C LEU A 23 -17.52 22.81 -14.67
N LEU A 24 -16.32 22.63 -15.23
CA LEU A 24 -15.28 23.66 -15.22
C LEU A 24 -15.65 24.88 -16.07
N GLU A 25 -16.28 24.69 -17.24
CA GLU A 25 -16.81 25.76 -18.10
C GLU A 25 -17.86 26.60 -17.35
N ARG A 26 -18.77 25.93 -16.63
CA ARG A 26 -19.78 26.63 -15.82
C ARG A 26 -19.18 27.34 -14.62
N ALA A 27 -18.17 26.77 -13.97
CA ALA A 27 -17.42 27.46 -12.93
C ALA A 27 -16.70 28.69 -13.49
N LYS A 28 -16.05 28.59 -14.65
CA LYS A 28 -15.41 29.72 -15.33
C LYS A 28 -16.41 30.83 -15.65
N ALA A 29 -17.63 30.49 -16.07
CA ALA A 29 -18.66 31.47 -16.42
C ALA A 29 -19.11 32.36 -15.23
N LEU A 30 -18.78 32.01 -13.99
CA LEU A 30 -19.14 32.78 -12.79
C LEU A 30 -18.21 33.98 -12.52
N GLY A 31 -17.10 34.11 -13.26
CA GLY A 31 -16.22 35.29 -13.22
C GLY A 31 -14.97 35.16 -14.08
N ASP A 32 -13.87 35.79 -13.67
CA ASP A 32 -12.78 36.15 -14.58
C ASP A 32 -11.52 35.27 -14.43
N TYR A 33 -11.29 34.68 -13.26
CA TYR A 33 -10.10 33.87 -12.97
C TYR A 33 -10.49 32.54 -12.32
N LEU A 34 -10.19 31.42 -12.98
CA LEU A 34 -10.53 30.07 -12.50
C LEU A 34 -9.30 29.34 -11.97
N ILE A 35 -9.35 29.00 -10.69
CA ILE A 35 -8.42 28.11 -10.01
C ILE A 35 -9.05 26.71 -9.92
N VAL A 36 -8.32 25.67 -10.33
CA VAL A 36 -8.78 24.28 -10.23
C VAL A 36 -7.88 23.50 -9.29
N GLY A 37 -8.46 23.02 -8.18
CA GLY A 37 -7.82 22.16 -7.21
C GLY A 37 -7.95 20.68 -7.56
N VAL A 38 -6.83 20.04 -7.86
CA VAL A 38 -6.76 18.62 -8.18
C VAL A 38 -6.33 17.83 -6.95
N THR A 39 -7.15 16.90 -6.47
CA THR A 39 -6.78 16.05 -5.32
C THR A 39 -5.59 15.16 -5.64
N ASP A 40 -4.68 14.97 -4.68
CA ASP A 40 -3.59 14.01 -4.84
C ASP A 40 -4.05 12.55 -4.55
N GLU A 41 -3.29 11.57 -5.04
CA GLU A 41 -3.61 10.14 -4.85
C GLU A 41 -3.69 9.72 -3.37
N ASN A 42 -2.92 10.36 -2.48
CA ASN A 42 -2.88 9.97 -1.08
C ASN A 42 -4.11 10.48 -0.34
N TYR A 43 -4.52 11.71 -0.65
CA TYR A 43 -5.73 12.32 -0.15
C TYR A 43 -6.98 11.59 -0.66
N ASP A 44 -7.06 11.28 -1.97
CA ASP A 44 -8.14 10.45 -2.54
C ASP A 44 -8.26 9.11 -1.79
N ARG A 45 -7.14 8.42 -1.56
CA ARG A 45 -7.12 7.16 -0.81
C ARG A 45 -7.58 7.32 0.64
N SER A 46 -7.14 8.38 1.33
CA SER A 46 -7.52 8.63 2.73
C SER A 46 -9.03 8.80 2.93
N ARG A 47 -9.73 9.29 1.89
CA ARG A 47 -11.19 9.47 1.90
C ARG A 47 -11.94 8.31 1.21
N GLY A 48 -11.31 7.15 1.07
CA GLY A 48 -11.92 5.93 0.51
C GLY A 48 -11.99 5.86 -1.02
N LYS A 49 -11.45 6.84 -1.75
CA LYS A 49 -11.48 6.86 -3.22
C LYS A 49 -10.33 6.04 -3.82
N LEU A 50 -10.54 4.72 -3.88
CA LEU A 50 -9.52 3.76 -4.32
C LEU A 50 -9.47 3.52 -5.84
N ASN A 51 -10.48 3.98 -6.56
CA ASN A 51 -10.70 3.68 -7.98
C ASN A 51 -10.07 4.70 -8.95
N VAL A 52 -9.14 5.53 -8.47
CA VAL A 52 -8.44 6.53 -9.28
C VAL A 52 -7.39 5.84 -10.16
N VAL A 53 -7.50 6.00 -11.48
CA VAL A 53 -6.63 5.32 -12.45
C VAL A 53 -5.54 6.25 -12.99
N GLU A 54 -5.74 7.54 -13.04
CA GLU A 54 -4.74 8.47 -13.53
C GLU A 54 -3.88 9.05 -12.41
N SER A 55 -2.57 9.11 -12.64
CA SER A 55 -1.67 9.71 -11.66
C SER A 55 -1.97 11.19 -11.43
N THR A 56 -1.73 11.72 -10.23
CA THR A 56 -1.91 13.16 -9.93
C THR A 56 -1.27 14.04 -11.01
N LYS A 57 -0.02 13.73 -11.41
CA LYS A 57 0.70 14.48 -12.45
C LYS A 57 -0.03 14.49 -13.80
N LYS A 58 -0.65 13.37 -14.19
CA LYS A 58 -1.40 13.27 -15.46
C LYS A 58 -2.68 14.10 -15.38
N ARG A 59 -3.40 14.01 -14.26
CA ARG A 59 -4.65 14.76 -14.02
C ARG A 59 -4.39 16.26 -13.99
N VAL A 60 -3.37 16.71 -13.26
CA VAL A 60 -2.92 18.12 -13.24
C VAL A 60 -2.63 18.63 -14.65
N LYS A 61 -1.80 17.91 -15.42
CA LYS A 61 -1.48 18.29 -16.81
C LYS A 61 -2.71 18.36 -17.73
N ALA A 62 -3.68 17.45 -17.53
CA ALA A 62 -4.90 17.45 -18.33
C ALA A 62 -5.75 18.69 -18.05
N ILE A 63 -5.79 19.15 -16.79
CA ILE A 63 -6.48 20.38 -16.39
C ILE A 63 -5.69 21.63 -16.83
N GLU A 64 -4.36 21.64 -16.71
CA GLU A 64 -3.49 22.74 -17.17
C GLU A 64 -3.57 22.95 -18.69
N ALA A 65 -3.94 21.91 -19.45
CA ALA A 65 -4.09 21.99 -20.90
C ALA A 65 -5.40 22.69 -21.34
N LEU A 66 -6.30 23.00 -20.41
CA LEU A 66 -7.54 23.72 -20.69
C LEU A 66 -7.27 25.22 -20.72
N ASP A 67 -7.50 25.84 -21.87
CA ASP A 67 -7.23 27.25 -22.15
C ASP A 67 -8.00 28.23 -21.24
N PHE A 68 -9.15 27.81 -20.73
CA PHE A 68 -9.99 28.60 -19.84
C PHE A 68 -9.68 28.39 -18.33
N VAL A 69 -8.71 27.53 -17.99
CA VAL A 69 -8.23 27.35 -16.61
C VAL A 69 -7.00 28.22 -16.37
N ASP A 70 -7.09 29.16 -15.44
CA ASP A 70 -6.01 30.12 -15.20
C ASP A 70 -4.93 29.62 -14.23
N LYS A 71 -5.30 28.72 -13.30
CA LYS A 71 -4.38 28.17 -12.30
C LYS A 71 -4.79 26.76 -11.88
N VAL A 72 -3.82 25.89 -11.71
CA VAL A 72 -4.02 24.56 -11.10
C VAL A 72 -3.27 24.48 -9.78
N ILE A 73 -3.93 23.95 -8.76
CA ILE A 73 -3.33 23.67 -7.45
C ILE A 73 -3.57 22.22 -7.06
N ILE A 74 -2.76 21.67 -6.18
CA ILE A 74 -2.88 20.28 -5.72
C ILE A 74 -3.47 20.29 -4.30
N GLU A 75 -4.58 19.58 -4.11
CA GLU A 75 -5.18 19.37 -2.79
C GLU A 75 -4.61 18.12 -2.12
N THR A 76 -4.09 18.28 -0.91
CA THR A 76 -3.34 17.26 -0.17
C THR A 76 -3.96 16.87 1.17
N HIS A 77 -4.86 17.71 1.72
CA HIS A 77 -5.48 17.49 3.02
C HIS A 77 -6.82 18.22 3.15
N LYS A 78 -7.61 17.85 4.17
CA LYS A 78 -9.02 18.25 4.33
C LYS A 78 -9.23 19.76 4.51
N ASN A 79 -8.34 20.43 5.25
CA ASN A 79 -8.51 21.85 5.61
C ASN A 79 -8.03 22.82 4.53
N GLN A 80 -7.33 22.30 3.51
CA GLN A 80 -6.69 23.11 2.48
C GLN A 80 -7.67 24.01 1.73
N LYS A 81 -8.94 23.59 1.58
CA LYS A 81 -9.96 24.41 0.90
C LYS A 81 -10.11 25.78 1.55
N ALA A 82 -10.30 25.83 2.86
CA ALA A 82 -10.48 27.09 3.58
C ALA A 82 -9.22 27.96 3.54
N GLU A 83 -8.04 27.34 3.69
CA GLU A 83 -6.74 28.03 3.56
C GLU A 83 -6.58 28.66 2.17
N ASP A 84 -6.93 27.92 1.13
CA ASP A 84 -6.85 28.38 -0.26
C ASP A 84 -7.89 29.47 -0.57
N MET A 85 -9.08 29.46 0.05
CA MET A 85 -10.07 30.56 -0.11
C MET A 85 -9.47 31.89 0.34
N VAL A 86 -8.85 31.92 1.52
CA VAL A 86 -8.22 33.12 2.09
C VAL A 86 -6.97 33.50 1.29
N LYS A 87 -6.12 32.52 0.99
CA LYS A 87 -4.84 32.74 0.31
C LYS A 87 -4.98 33.33 -1.08
N TYR A 88 -6.00 32.92 -1.83
CA TYR A 88 -6.21 33.36 -3.22
C TYR A 88 -7.31 34.42 -3.36
N ASP A 89 -7.85 34.93 -2.25
CA ASP A 89 -8.92 35.94 -2.24
C ASP A 89 -10.10 35.50 -3.13
N VAL A 90 -10.64 34.31 -2.84
CA VAL A 90 -11.64 33.66 -3.68
C VAL A 90 -13.02 34.25 -3.46
N ASP A 91 -13.65 34.76 -4.52
CA ASP A 91 -15.04 35.25 -4.46
C ASP A 91 -16.08 34.12 -4.46
N ILE A 92 -15.84 33.06 -5.26
CA ILE A 92 -16.76 31.92 -5.36
C ILE A 92 -16.02 30.58 -5.29
N PHE A 93 -16.50 29.70 -4.40
CA PHE A 93 -16.24 28.26 -4.48
C PHE A 93 -17.37 27.56 -5.25
N ALA A 94 -17.06 27.03 -6.43
CA ALA A 94 -18.03 26.36 -7.30
C ALA A 94 -17.85 24.83 -7.25
N ILE A 95 -18.92 24.07 -7.04
CA ILE A 95 -18.90 22.61 -7.03
C ILE A 95 -20.20 22.02 -7.58
N GLY A 96 -20.21 20.72 -7.92
CA GLY A 96 -21.42 20.03 -8.36
C GLY A 96 -22.53 20.01 -7.31
N ASP A 97 -23.78 20.01 -7.75
CA ASP A 97 -24.99 19.92 -6.93
C ASP A 97 -25.16 18.58 -6.18
N ASP A 98 -24.37 17.56 -6.52
CA ASP A 98 -24.25 16.32 -5.75
C ASP A 98 -23.62 16.52 -4.35
N TRP A 99 -23.13 17.73 -4.06
CA TRP A 99 -22.54 18.12 -2.79
C TRP A 99 -23.34 19.17 -2.01
N VAL A 100 -24.58 19.45 -2.40
CA VAL A 100 -25.43 20.44 -1.71
C VAL A 100 -25.42 20.18 -0.19
N GLY A 101 -25.11 21.23 0.58
CA GLY A 101 -24.99 21.19 2.04
C GLY A 101 -23.63 20.75 2.58
N ALA A 102 -22.83 20.00 1.81
CA ALA A 102 -21.58 19.41 2.30
C ALA A 102 -20.45 20.43 2.48
N PHE A 103 -20.52 21.55 1.76
CA PHE A 103 -19.48 22.58 1.75
C PHE A 103 -19.97 23.95 2.25
N ASP A 104 -21.16 24.01 2.84
CA ASP A 104 -21.76 25.28 3.28
C ASP A 104 -20.92 26.00 4.36
N TYR A 105 -20.09 25.26 5.10
CA TYR A 105 -19.12 25.84 6.04
C TYR A 105 -18.11 26.79 5.37
N LEU A 106 -17.89 26.66 4.06
CA LEU A 106 -17.02 27.57 3.32
C LEU A 106 -17.64 28.95 3.10
N ASN A 107 -18.95 29.14 3.35
CA ASN A 107 -19.60 30.46 3.34
C ASN A 107 -19.02 31.44 4.37
N GLU A 108 -18.29 30.94 5.36
CA GLU A 108 -17.50 31.78 6.29
C GLU A 108 -16.32 32.48 5.59
N TYR A 109 -15.86 31.96 4.45
CA TYR A 109 -14.66 32.42 3.74
C TYR A 109 -14.95 32.92 2.32
N THR A 110 -15.97 32.40 1.63
CA THR A 110 -16.28 32.69 0.22
C THR A 110 -17.73 32.33 -0.11
N HIS A 111 -18.32 32.82 -1.20
CA HIS A 111 -19.66 32.38 -1.63
C HIS A 111 -19.62 30.96 -2.21
N VAL A 112 -20.45 30.05 -1.68
CA VAL A 112 -20.55 28.67 -2.20
C VAL A 112 -21.64 28.58 -3.27
N GLU A 113 -21.27 28.13 -4.46
CA GLU A 113 -22.17 27.96 -5.61
C GLU A 113 -22.26 26.49 -6.05
N TYR A 114 -23.47 25.95 -6.08
CA TYR A 114 -23.74 24.57 -6.52
C TYR A 114 -24.21 24.55 -7.98
N LEU A 115 -23.41 23.91 -8.84
CA LEU A 115 -23.63 23.80 -10.27
C LEU A 115 -24.28 22.46 -10.62
N ALA A 116 -25.34 22.49 -11.43
CA ALA A 116 -26.05 21.27 -11.87
C ALA A 116 -25.10 20.20 -12.43
N ARG A 117 -25.35 18.90 -12.29
CA ARG A 117 -24.51 17.90 -12.99
C ARG A 117 -24.86 17.73 -14.48
N THR A 118 -23.89 17.27 -15.25
CA THR A 118 -24.16 16.71 -16.58
C THR A 118 -24.64 15.27 -16.40
N GLU A 119 -25.89 14.98 -16.77
CA GLU A 119 -26.48 13.65 -16.66
C GLU A 119 -25.83 12.62 -17.61
N GLY A 120 -25.84 11.35 -17.21
CA GLY A 120 -25.46 10.21 -18.07
C GLY A 120 -23.97 9.91 -18.22
N ILE A 121 -23.07 10.75 -17.67
CA ILE A 121 -21.60 10.59 -17.81
C ILE A 121 -20.93 10.59 -16.42
N SER A 122 -20.31 9.47 -16.06
CA SER A 122 -19.53 9.34 -14.83
C SER A 122 -18.24 8.56 -15.07
N SER A 123 -17.21 8.86 -14.27
CA SER A 123 -15.95 8.12 -14.31
C SER A 123 -16.15 6.63 -14.00
N THR A 124 -17.22 6.25 -13.27
CA THR A 124 -17.55 4.85 -13.00
C THR A 124 -18.01 4.11 -14.26
N LYS A 125 -18.82 4.75 -15.11
CA LYS A 125 -19.24 4.19 -16.39
C LYS A 125 -18.04 4.02 -17.33
N LEU A 126 -17.23 5.07 -17.46
CA LEU A 126 -16.01 5.04 -18.27
C LEU A 126 -15.01 3.97 -17.79
N ARG A 127 -14.91 3.73 -16.48
CA ARG A 127 -14.04 2.66 -15.94
C ARG A 127 -14.51 1.28 -16.39
N LYS A 128 -15.83 1.02 -16.38
CA LYS A 128 -16.39 -0.26 -16.84
C LYS A 128 -16.22 -0.45 -18.34
N GLU A 129 -16.27 0.63 -19.12
CA GLU A 129 -16.07 0.59 -20.57
C GLU A 129 -14.58 0.40 -20.96
N ASN A 130 -13.66 1.02 -20.22
CA ASN A 130 -12.23 1.03 -20.55
C ASN A 130 -11.41 -0.09 -19.88
N PHE A 131 -11.89 -0.68 -18.78
CA PHE A 131 -11.15 -1.70 -18.04
C PHE A 131 -11.98 -2.96 -17.81
N SER A 132 -11.48 -4.09 -18.32
CA SER A 132 -12.04 -5.40 -18.01
C SER A 132 -11.90 -5.72 -16.52
N THR A 133 -12.94 -6.30 -15.92
CA THR A 133 -12.88 -6.86 -14.56
C THR A 133 -11.79 -7.93 -14.48
N ILE A 134 -10.88 -7.79 -13.52
CA ILE A 134 -9.82 -8.75 -13.26
C ILE A 134 -10.43 -9.94 -12.53
N LYS A 135 -10.44 -11.11 -13.18
CA LYS A 135 -10.79 -12.38 -12.54
C LYS A 135 -9.61 -12.86 -11.69
N MET A 136 -9.79 -12.87 -10.39
CA MET A 136 -8.75 -13.23 -9.43
C MET A 136 -8.99 -14.63 -8.87
N GLY A 137 -7.95 -15.46 -8.91
CA GLY A 137 -7.89 -16.70 -8.15
C GLY A 137 -7.20 -16.47 -6.81
N LEU A 138 -7.56 -17.26 -5.80
CA LEU A 138 -6.91 -17.29 -4.50
C LEU A 138 -6.23 -18.65 -4.31
N ALA A 139 -5.06 -18.69 -3.68
CA ALA A 139 -4.33 -19.91 -3.35
C ALA A 139 -4.02 -19.90 -1.84
N GLY A 140 -4.53 -20.92 -1.15
CA GLY A 140 -4.54 -21.03 0.32
C GLY A 140 -5.89 -20.65 0.93
N LEU A 141 -6.19 -21.23 2.10
CA LEU A 141 -7.45 -21.04 2.85
C LEU A 141 -7.25 -20.26 4.17
N GLY A 142 -6.15 -19.52 4.26
CA GLY A 142 -5.71 -18.83 5.47
C GLY A 142 -6.66 -17.73 5.94
N ARG A 143 -6.34 -17.18 7.12
CA ARG A 143 -7.07 -16.03 7.68
C ARG A 143 -7.01 -14.82 6.76
N ASP A 144 -5.85 -14.56 6.15
CA ASP A 144 -5.65 -13.40 5.29
C ASP A 144 -6.41 -13.57 3.96
N THR A 145 -6.56 -14.80 3.46
CA THR A 145 -7.48 -15.14 2.35
C THR A 145 -8.93 -14.73 2.64
N GLN A 146 -9.46 -15.04 3.83
CA GLN A 146 -10.83 -14.64 4.18
C GLN A 146 -10.98 -13.11 4.25
N ALA A 147 -10.00 -12.43 4.87
CA ALA A 147 -9.97 -10.98 4.91
C ALA A 147 -9.86 -10.37 3.50
N PHE A 148 -9.09 -11.00 2.61
CA PHE A 148 -8.93 -10.60 1.23
C PHE A 148 -10.27 -10.66 0.48
N ILE A 149 -11.04 -11.74 0.64
CA ILE A 149 -12.37 -11.90 0.02
C ILE A 149 -13.29 -10.76 0.46
N ALA A 150 -13.37 -10.49 1.76
CA ALA A 150 -14.22 -9.44 2.32
C ALA A 150 -13.82 -8.04 1.80
N GLU A 151 -12.51 -7.77 1.71
CA GLU A 151 -12.00 -6.46 1.31
C GLU A 151 -12.02 -6.24 -0.21
N ALA A 152 -11.91 -7.30 -1.01
CA ALA A 152 -11.93 -7.23 -2.48
C ALA A 152 -13.27 -6.71 -3.02
N GLN A 153 -14.37 -6.92 -2.31
CA GLN A 153 -15.71 -6.43 -2.69
C GLN A 153 -15.78 -4.90 -2.75
N PHE A 154 -14.93 -4.20 -1.99
CA PHE A 154 -14.86 -2.74 -1.98
C PHE A 154 -13.91 -2.17 -3.04
N VAL A 155 -13.22 -3.02 -3.80
CA VAL A 155 -12.29 -2.60 -4.85
C VAL A 155 -12.93 -2.76 -6.21
N SER A 156 -12.94 -1.68 -6.99
CA SER A 156 -13.49 -1.71 -8.35
C SER A 156 -12.67 -2.62 -9.27
N ASN A 157 -13.36 -3.26 -10.23
CA ASN A 157 -12.76 -4.02 -11.33
C ASN A 157 -11.89 -5.21 -10.91
N VAL A 158 -12.16 -5.80 -9.74
CA VAL A 158 -11.69 -7.12 -9.34
C VAL A 158 -12.88 -7.97 -8.97
N LYS A 159 -12.84 -9.25 -9.34
CA LYS A 159 -13.82 -10.24 -8.91
C LYS A 159 -13.08 -11.51 -8.52
N ILE A 160 -13.31 -11.97 -7.30
CA ILE A 160 -12.85 -13.29 -6.87
C ILE A 160 -13.62 -14.34 -7.67
N ASN A 161 -12.89 -15.28 -8.27
CA ASN A 161 -13.47 -16.22 -9.22
C ASN A 161 -13.42 -17.66 -8.74
N ARG A 162 -12.32 -18.07 -8.10
CA ARG A 162 -12.06 -19.45 -7.67
C ARG A 162 -10.93 -19.48 -6.66
N ILE A 163 -10.81 -20.61 -5.97
CA ILE A 163 -9.79 -20.83 -4.94
C ILE A 163 -9.07 -22.15 -5.17
N TYR A 164 -7.81 -22.22 -4.74
CA TYR A 164 -6.98 -23.40 -4.76
C TYR A 164 -6.46 -23.71 -3.35
N ASP A 165 -6.44 -24.99 -2.99
CA ASP A 165 -5.69 -25.53 -1.86
C ASP A 165 -5.38 -27.00 -2.11
N GLU A 166 -4.22 -27.50 -1.66
CA GLU A 166 -3.86 -28.91 -1.85
C GLU A 166 -4.69 -29.87 -0.98
N ASP A 167 -5.25 -29.39 0.14
CA ASP A 167 -6.17 -30.16 0.97
C ASP A 167 -7.60 -30.08 0.42
N PHE A 168 -7.98 -31.09 -0.36
CA PHE A 168 -9.32 -31.23 -0.92
C PHE A 168 -10.44 -31.17 0.14
N LEU A 169 -10.24 -31.73 1.33
CA LEU A 169 -11.28 -31.75 2.37
C LEU A 169 -11.47 -30.35 2.97
N ALA A 170 -10.37 -29.65 3.26
CA ALA A 170 -10.41 -28.27 3.73
C ALA A 170 -11.02 -27.34 2.66
N LEU A 171 -10.61 -27.51 1.40
CA LEU A 171 -11.14 -26.77 0.25
C LEU A 171 -12.65 -26.94 0.09
N LYS A 172 -13.14 -28.19 0.20
CA LYS A 172 -14.57 -28.50 0.13
C LYS A 172 -15.35 -27.88 1.29
N ALA A 173 -14.79 -27.89 2.50
CA ALA A 173 -15.40 -27.26 3.67
C ALA A 173 -15.48 -25.74 3.50
N PHE A 174 -14.41 -25.12 3.01
CA PHE A 174 -14.33 -23.67 2.76
C PHE A 174 -15.35 -23.22 1.71
N THR A 175 -15.40 -23.89 0.56
CA THR A 175 -16.30 -23.52 -0.55
C THR A 175 -17.78 -23.76 -0.23
N LYS A 176 -18.12 -24.80 0.55
CA LYS A 176 -19.50 -25.04 1.00
C LYS A 176 -20.04 -23.91 1.88
N GLY A 177 -19.17 -23.22 2.63
CA GLY A 177 -19.54 -22.12 3.52
C GLY A 177 -19.37 -20.72 2.93
N ASN A 178 -19.05 -20.59 1.63
CA ASN A 178 -18.69 -19.31 1.04
C ASN A 178 -19.49 -19.01 -0.24
N ASP A 179 -20.45 -18.09 -0.12
CA ASP A 179 -21.33 -17.69 -1.22
C ASP A 179 -20.59 -16.94 -2.36
N GLU A 180 -19.40 -16.39 -2.07
CA GLU A 180 -18.59 -15.63 -3.04
C GLU A 180 -17.71 -16.54 -3.92
N ILE A 181 -17.37 -17.74 -3.45
CA ILE A 181 -16.46 -18.68 -4.14
C ILE A 181 -17.08 -20.07 -4.27
N ALA A 182 -17.81 -20.27 -5.37
CA ALA A 182 -18.47 -21.54 -5.66
C ALA A 182 -17.54 -22.64 -6.23
N TYR A 183 -16.30 -22.32 -6.64
CA TYR A 183 -15.43 -23.25 -7.35
C TYR A 183 -14.03 -23.34 -6.72
N GLY A 184 -13.70 -24.53 -6.21
CA GLY A 184 -12.37 -24.89 -5.70
C GLY A 184 -11.61 -25.80 -6.67
N HIS A 185 -10.28 -25.76 -6.61
CA HIS A 185 -9.35 -26.62 -7.33
C HIS A 185 -8.32 -27.18 -6.36
N ASP A 186 -8.04 -28.48 -6.39
CA ASP A 186 -6.97 -29.12 -5.60
C ASP A 186 -5.71 -29.43 -6.44
N ASN A 187 -5.78 -29.16 -7.75
CA ASN A 187 -4.65 -29.14 -8.66
C ASN A 187 -4.31 -27.70 -9.10
N TYR A 188 -3.06 -27.27 -8.87
CA TYR A 188 -2.67 -25.90 -9.14
C TYR A 188 -2.57 -25.58 -10.64
N ASP A 189 -2.15 -26.54 -11.46
CA ASP A 189 -2.02 -26.32 -12.90
C ASP A 189 -3.40 -26.20 -13.55
N GLU A 190 -4.37 -27.03 -13.14
CA GLU A 190 -5.78 -26.89 -13.53
C GLU A 190 -6.38 -25.56 -13.07
N PHE A 191 -6.09 -25.12 -11.84
CA PHE A 191 -6.50 -23.81 -11.33
C PHE A 191 -5.95 -22.65 -12.19
N LEU A 192 -4.70 -22.74 -12.63
CA LEU A 192 -4.04 -21.75 -13.48
C LEU A 192 -4.58 -21.78 -14.92
N ASP A 193 -4.98 -22.93 -15.46
CA ASP A 193 -5.53 -23.06 -16.82
C ASP A 193 -6.95 -22.46 -16.97
N THR A 194 -7.50 -21.95 -15.88
CA THR A 194 -8.79 -21.30 -15.88
C THR A 194 -8.75 -19.85 -16.41
N SER A 195 -9.93 -19.22 -16.49
CA SER A 195 -10.07 -17.82 -16.93
C SER A 195 -9.51 -16.75 -15.97
N ILE A 196 -8.85 -17.14 -14.86
CA ILE A 196 -8.21 -16.17 -13.96
C ILE A 196 -7.05 -15.45 -14.66
N GLN A 197 -6.88 -14.18 -14.31
CA GLN A 197 -5.83 -13.31 -14.83
C GLN A 197 -4.77 -13.01 -13.76
N ALA A 198 -5.14 -13.12 -12.49
CA ALA A 198 -4.26 -12.87 -11.36
C ALA A 198 -4.49 -13.89 -10.24
N VAL A 199 -3.47 -14.11 -9.42
CA VAL A 199 -3.50 -14.99 -8.26
C VAL A 199 -3.07 -14.21 -7.01
N TYR A 200 -3.85 -14.33 -5.93
CA TYR A 200 -3.41 -14.01 -4.58
C TYR A 200 -2.94 -15.29 -3.89
N ILE A 201 -1.75 -15.28 -3.29
CA ILE A 201 -1.13 -16.46 -2.66
C ILE A 201 -0.92 -16.18 -1.17
N ASP A 202 -1.60 -16.97 -0.33
CA ASP A 202 -1.59 -16.97 1.13
C ASP A 202 -1.50 -18.42 1.62
N THR A 203 -0.34 -19.04 1.35
CA THR A 203 -0.05 -20.45 1.67
C THR A 203 1.09 -20.54 2.68
N SER A 204 1.57 -21.76 2.99
CA SER A 204 2.81 -21.91 3.74
C SER A 204 3.99 -21.28 2.99
N LEU A 205 5.00 -20.79 3.74
CA LEU A 205 6.08 -20.01 3.14
C LEU A 205 6.97 -20.84 2.21
N GLU A 206 7.08 -22.17 2.42
CA GLU A 206 7.80 -23.08 1.51
C GLU A 206 7.16 -23.14 0.12
N GLN A 207 5.84 -23.01 0.05
CA GLN A 207 5.10 -23.13 -1.20
C GLN A 207 5.18 -21.86 -2.05
N HIS A 208 5.42 -20.69 -1.44
CA HIS A 208 5.43 -19.40 -2.12
C HIS A 208 6.29 -19.41 -3.40
N TYR A 209 7.54 -19.85 -3.31
CA TYR A 209 8.44 -19.83 -4.48
C TYR A 209 7.87 -20.63 -5.65
N ILE A 210 7.40 -21.86 -5.41
CA ILE A 210 6.92 -22.77 -6.45
C ILE A 210 5.61 -22.24 -7.05
N LEU A 211 4.67 -21.79 -6.22
CA LEU A 211 3.38 -21.28 -6.66
C LEU A 211 3.50 -19.96 -7.44
N ILE A 212 4.30 -19.00 -6.92
CA ILE A 212 4.56 -17.74 -7.63
C ILE A 212 5.18 -18.03 -8.99
N LYS A 213 6.20 -18.89 -9.05
CA LYS A 213 6.89 -19.24 -10.30
C LYS A 213 5.91 -19.80 -11.33
N LYS A 214 5.16 -20.84 -10.97
CA LYS A 214 4.15 -21.46 -11.86
C LYS A 214 3.11 -20.45 -12.34
N ALA A 215 2.58 -19.61 -11.45
CA ALA A 215 1.59 -18.60 -11.83
C ALA A 215 2.15 -17.58 -12.83
N LEU A 216 3.38 -17.10 -12.62
CA LEU A 216 4.03 -16.17 -13.54
C LEU A 216 4.31 -16.81 -14.91
N GLU A 217 4.80 -18.07 -14.93
CA GLU A 217 5.05 -18.84 -16.15
C GLU A 217 3.75 -19.14 -16.93
N ALA A 218 2.63 -19.34 -16.23
CA ALA A 218 1.29 -19.42 -16.81
C ALA A 218 0.71 -18.06 -17.23
N GLY A 219 1.51 -16.99 -17.21
CA GLY A 219 1.11 -15.66 -17.65
C GLY A 219 0.13 -14.95 -16.73
N LYS A 220 0.08 -15.31 -15.44
CA LYS A 220 -0.78 -14.67 -14.43
C LYS A 220 -0.04 -13.55 -13.69
N HIS A 221 -0.77 -12.54 -13.25
CA HIS A 221 -0.26 -11.55 -12.29
C HIS A 221 -0.29 -12.15 -10.88
N VAL A 222 0.68 -11.81 -10.03
CA VAL A 222 0.80 -12.42 -8.69
C VAL A 222 0.91 -11.36 -7.60
N LEU A 223 0.03 -11.47 -6.60
CA LEU A 223 0.12 -10.81 -5.31
C LEU A 223 0.33 -11.90 -4.26
N CYS A 224 1.42 -11.88 -3.51
CA CYS A 224 1.73 -12.98 -2.58
C CYS A 224 2.09 -12.44 -1.20
N GLU A 225 1.58 -13.08 -0.17
CA GLU A 225 1.99 -12.85 1.22
C GLU A 225 3.51 -12.90 1.38
N ASN A 226 3.98 -12.16 2.37
CA ASN A 226 5.40 -12.08 2.62
C ASN A 226 5.88 -13.28 3.47
N PRO A 227 7.09 -13.81 3.23
CA PRO A 227 8.05 -13.40 2.21
C PRO A 227 7.82 -14.06 0.85
N LEU A 228 8.25 -13.39 -0.22
CA LEU A 228 8.10 -13.93 -1.59
C LEU A 228 8.95 -15.18 -1.84
N ALA A 229 10.04 -15.34 -1.08
CA ALA A 229 10.95 -16.47 -1.17
C ALA A 229 11.80 -16.59 0.11
N LEU A 230 12.34 -17.79 0.36
CA LEU A 230 13.22 -18.05 1.50
C LEU A 230 14.70 -18.06 1.10
N GLY A 231 15.01 -18.05 -0.20
CA GLY A 231 16.36 -17.92 -0.77
C GLY A 231 16.56 -16.69 -1.68
N LYS A 232 17.80 -16.18 -1.73
CA LYS A 232 18.17 -15.05 -2.61
C LYS A 232 18.02 -15.37 -4.09
N ASN A 233 18.42 -16.57 -4.50
CA ASN A 233 18.33 -17.00 -5.90
C ASN A 233 16.88 -17.15 -6.35
N GLU A 234 16.03 -17.71 -5.49
CA GLU A 234 14.58 -17.81 -5.70
C GLU A 234 13.97 -16.43 -5.93
N LEU A 235 14.19 -15.47 -5.02
CA LEU A 235 13.65 -14.11 -5.18
C LEU A 235 14.12 -13.45 -6.49
N LYS A 236 15.41 -13.61 -6.82
CA LYS A 236 15.98 -13.07 -8.07
C LYS A 236 15.33 -13.70 -9.30
N GLU A 237 15.10 -15.00 -9.27
CA GLU A 237 14.43 -15.74 -10.34
C GLU A 237 12.98 -15.26 -10.51
N LEU A 238 12.19 -15.19 -9.44
CA LEU A 238 10.80 -14.72 -9.48
C LEU A 238 10.68 -13.31 -10.09
N LEU A 239 11.54 -12.38 -9.67
CA LEU A 239 11.58 -11.02 -10.23
C LEU A 239 11.99 -11.01 -11.71
N SER A 240 12.88 -11.93 -12.11
CA SER A 240 13.30 -12.10 -13.51
C SER A 240 12.15 -12.64 -14.38
N ILE A 241 11.43 -13.66 -13.91
CA ILE A 241 10.28 -14.25 -14.61
C ILE A 241 9.16 -13.20 -14.75
N ALA A 242 8.79 -12.51 -13.67
CA ALA A 242 7.81 -11.42 -13.73
C ALA A 242 8.23 -10.33 -14.73
N LYS A 243 9.54 -10.05 -14.81
CA LYS A 243 10.08 -9.12 -15.80
C LYS A 243 9.94 -9.64 -17.24
N LYS A 244 10.27 -10.91 -17.47
CA LYS A 244 10.22 -11.59 -18.77
C LYS A 244 8.78 -11.71 -19.29
N GLU A 245 7.88 -12.22 -18.47
CA GLU A 245 6.48 -12.49 -18.80
C GLU A 245 5.59 -11.23 -18.79
N LYS A 246 6.19 -10.07 -18.50
CA LYS A 246 5.52 -8.77 -18.37
C LYS A 246 4.35 -8.80 -17.36
N ARG A 247 4.49 -9.60 -16.31
CA ARG A 247 3.50 -9.71 -15.24
C ARG A 247 3.84 -8.80 -14.06
N VAL A 248 2.81 -8.51 -13.28
CA VAL A 248 2.95 -7.82 -12.00
C VAL A 248 3.26 -8.89 -10.96
N LEU A 249 4.37 -8.73 -10.24
CA LEU A 249 4.66 -9.46 -9.01
C LEU A 249 4.74 -8.44 -7.90
N LEU A 250 3.94 -8.59 -6.85
CA LEU A 250 3.89 -7.68 -5.71
C LEU A 250 3.82 -8.50 -4.42
N THR A 251 4.57 -8.10 -3.40
CA THR A 251 4.43 -8.69 -2.06
C THR A 251 3.31 -7.99 -1.29
N ALA A 252 2.53 -8.77 -0.54
CA ALA A 252 1.34 -8.32 0.14
C ALA A 252 1.66 -7.65 1.50
N LEU A 253 2.51 -6.62 1.48
CA LEU A 253 2.82 -5.81 2.66
C LEU A 253 1.89 -4.61 2.74
N LYS A 254 0.69 -4.81 3.31
CA LYS A 254 -0.36 -3.78 3.35
C LYS A 254 0.08 -2.43 3.91
N THR A 255 1.01 -2.41 4.86
CA THR A 255 1.61 -1.20 5.45
C THR A 255 2.11 -0.21 4.39
N ALA A 256 2.72 -0.70 3.30
CA ALA A 256 3.25 0.15 2.23
C ALA A 256 2.16 0.95 1.49
N PHE A 257 0.91 0.51 1.55
CA PHE A 257 -0.20 1.07 0.80
C PHE A 257 -1.14 1.94 1.66
N LEU A 258 -0.90 2.00 2.97
CA LEU A 258 -1.73 2.78 3.90
C LEU A 258 -1.53 4.29 3.70
N PRO A 259 -2.60 5.11 3.74
CA PRO A 259 -2.50 6.56 3.56
C PRO A 259 -1.56 7.24 4.56
N ALA A 260 -1.69 6.91 5.85
CA ALA A 260 -0.88 7.51 6.90
C ALA A 260 0.60 7.16 6.76
N PHE A 261 0.92 5.92 6.36
CA PHE A 261 2.30 5.50 6.10
C PHE A 261 2.90 6.26 4.92
N ASN A 262 2.14 6.44 3.84
CA ASN A 262 2.59 7.24 2.70
C ASN A 262 2.72 8.73 3.04
N GLN A 263 1.85 9.27 3.92
CA GLN A 263 2.02 10.64 4.41
C GLN A 263 3.28 10.76 5.26
N LEU A 264 3.51 9.84 6.19
CA LEU A 264 4.72 9.80 7.01
C LEU A 264 5.99 9.93 6.15
N LEU A 265 6.06 9.18 5.05
CA LEU A 265 7.20 9.28 4.13
C LEU A 265 7.32 10.66 3.49
N LYS A 266 6.21 11.29 3.09
CA LYS A 266 6.22 12.67 2.55
C LYS A 266 6.68 13.69 3.60
N GLU A 267 6.23 13.57 4.85
CA GLU A 267 6.67 14.48 5.92
C GLU A 267 8.19 14.37 6.15
N LEU A 268 8.74 13.16 6.10
CA LEU A 268 10.18 12.93 6.21
C LEU A 268 10.96 13.56 5.04
N GLU A 269 10.41 13.56 3.83
CA GLU A 269 11.03 14.19 2.64
C GLU A 269 11.18 15.71 2.80
N THR A 270 10.34 16.37 3.60
CA THR A 270 10.49 17.81 3.93
C THR A 270 11.67 18.10 4.86
N GLY A 271 12.24 17.05 5.48
CA GLY A 271 13.28 17.18 6.50
C GLY A 271 12.74 17.65 7.85
N VAL A 272 11.44 17.47 8.14
CA VAL A 272 10.78 18.01 9.35
C VAL A 272 11.54 17.71 10.66
N ILE A 273 12.16 16.52 10.80
CA ILE A 273 12.96 16.13 11.98
C ILE A 273 14.48 16.26 11.81
N GLY A 274 14.95 16.92 10.75
CA GLY A 274 16.38 17.05 10.45
C GLY A 274 17.01 15.78 9.86
N GLU A 275 18.29 15.55 10.14
CA GLU A 275 19.01 14.37 9.65
C GLU A 275 18.60 13.13 10.47
N ILE A 276 18.12 12.09 9.79
CA ILE A 276 17.65 10.86 10.45
C ILE A 276 18.84 10.02 10.91
N LYS A 277 18.88 9.67 12.19
CA LYS A 277 19.96 8.91 12.83
C LYS A 277 19.57 7.47 13.14
N GLU A 278 18.31 7.22 13.49
CA GLU A 278 17.84 5.90 13.87
C GLU A 278 16.38 5.66 13.46
N VAL A 279 16.06 4.43 13.09
CA VAL A 279 14.69 3.94 12.94
C VAL A 279 14.53 2.68 13.79
N ARG A 280 13.65 2.72 14.78
CA ARG A 280 13.27 1.58 15.62
C ARG A 280 11.88 1.10 15.27
N ALA A 281 11.68 -0.20 15.12
CA ALA A 281 10.37 -0.78 14.85
C ALA A 281 10.20 -2.14 15.51
N THR A 282 9.13 -2.29 16.29
CA THR A 282 8.82 -3.55 16.99
C THR A 282 7.62 -4.23 16.34
N ARG A 283 7.78 -5.49 15.92
CA ARG A 283 6.68 -6.34 15.45
C ARG A 283 6.74 -7.68 16.16
N THR A 284 5.89 -7.85 17.16
CA THR A 284 5.79 -9.15 17.86
C THR A 284 4.35 -9.63 17.99
N SER A 285 4.21 -10.94 18.17
CA SER A 285 2.94 -11.66 18.24
C SER A 285 2.95 -12.68 19.38
N LEU A 286 1.81 -12.86 20.05
CA LEU A 286 1.58 -14.00 20.96
C LEU A 286 1.32 -15.30 20.19
N TYR A 287 1.08 -15.20 18.89
CA TYR A 287 0.84 -16.35 18.05
C TYR A 287 2.09 -17.23 18.05
N LEU A 288 1.90 -18.44 18.57
CA LEU A 288 2.76 -19.60 18.37
C LEU A 288 1.96 -20.48 17.41
N GLU A 289 2.43 -20.63 16.18
CA GLU A 289 1.85 -21.63 15.28
C GLU A 289 2.03 -23.00 15.93
N LYS A 290 0.93 -23.57 16.43
CA LYS A 290 0.93 -24.93 17.01
C LYS A 290 0.66 -26.03 15.98
N ASP A 291 0.26 -25.66 14.75
CA ASP A 291 -0.28 -26.60 13.75
C ASP A 291 0.29 -26.40 12.33
N TYR A 292 1.55 -25.97 12.18
CA TYR A 292 2.26 -26.26 10.92
C TYR A 292 2.94 -27.63 11.05
N SER A 293 2.71 -28.47 10.05
CA SER A 293 3.44 -29.73 9.89
C SER A 293 4.95 -29.45 9.91
N ASN A 294 5.71 -30.40 10.47
CA ASN A 294 7.12 -30.30 10.81
C ASN A 294 8.06 -30.02 9.62
N GLU A 295 8.14 -28.79 9.12
CA GLU A 295 9.26 -28.35 8.28
C GLU A 295 9.92 -27.05 8.80
N PHE A 296 11.23 -27.16 8.96
CA PHE A 296 12.13 -26.37 9.82
C PHE A 296 12.45 -24.96 9.29
N ILE A 297 11.98 -24.59 8.09
CA ILE A 297 12.50 -23.42 7.35
C ILE A 297 11.45 -22.30 7.13
N ALA A 298 10.13 -22.55 7.11
CA ALA A 298 9.12 -21.47 7.19
C ALA A 298 8.85 -20.96 8.61
N GLN A 299 9.38 -21.61 9.63
CA GLN A 299 9.15 -21.22 11.01
C GLN A 299 10.11 -20.10 11.43
N GLY A 300 9.71 -19.34 12.45
CA GLY A 300 10.55 -18.38 13.14
C GLY A 300 10.16 -16.92 12.94
N ALA A 301 10.33 -16.14 14.01
CA ALA A 301 9.93 -14.75 14.08
C ALA A 301 10.55 -13.89 12.96
N THR A 302 11.78 -14.19 12.56
CA THR A 302 12.46 -13.46 11.48
C THR A 302 11.78 -13.68 10.13
N ASN A 303 11.47 -14.91 9.75
CA ASN A 303 10.85 -15.20 8.45
C ASN A 303 9.43 -14.63 8.36
N ILE A 304 8.67 -14.73 9.46
CA ILE A 304 7.26 -14.31 9.50
C ILE A 304 7.12 -12.78 9.62
N LEU A 305 7.93 -12.13 10.46
CA LEU A 305 7.64 -10.76 10.90
C LEU A 305 8.65 -9.71 10.43
N SER A 306 9.87 -10.08 10.01
CA SER A 306 10.95 -9.10 9.76
C SER A 306 10.71 -8.17 8.57
N SER A 307 9.87 -8.56 7.62
CA SER A 307 9.53 -7.74 6.46
C SER A 307 8.83 -6.44 6.82
N TYR A 308 8.00 -6.43 7.87
CA TYR A 308 7.34 -5.24 8.38
C TYR A 308 8.38 -4.19 8.80
N PRO A 309 9.19 -4.38 9.86
CA PRO A 309 10.18 -3.37 10.25
C PRO A 309 11.21 -3.11 9.15
N SER A 310 11.55 -4.09 8.32
CA SER A 310 12.44 -3.88 7.17
C SER A 310 11.86 -2.91 6.14
N LEU A 311 10.54 -2.91 5.92
CA LEU A 311 9.87 -1.92 5.07
C LEU A 311 10.09 -0.50 5.60
N LEU A 312 9.78 -0.25 6.88
CA LEU A 312 9.95 1.09 7.46
C LEU A 312 11.41 1.54 7.43
N ILE A 313 12.32 0.69 7.92
CA ILE A 313 13.75 0.99 7.96
C ILE A 313 14.29 1.26 6.55
N HIS A 314 13.95 0.44 5.57
CA HIS A 314 14.42 0.63 4.19
C HIS A 314 13.86 1.92 3.56
N LYS A 315 12.56 2.20 3.74
CA LYS A 315 11.93 3.39 3.18
C LYS A 315 12.50 4.68 3.74
N VAL A 316 12.93 4.66 5.01
CA VAL A 316 13.45 5.84 5.71
C VAL A 316 14.96 5.99 5.57
N LEU A 317 15.74 4.92 5.73
CA LEU A 317 17.21 4.97 5.74
C LEU A 317 17.86 4.53 4.42
N GLY A 318 17.07 3.98 3.48
CA GLY A 318 17.55 3.50 2.19
C GLY A 318 18.35 2.20 2.28
N LYS A 319 19.36 2.06 1.40
CA LYS A 319 20.13 0.81 1.24
C LYS A 319 20.91 0.45 2.51
N CYS A 320 20.67 -0.76 3.00
CA CYS A 320 21.43 -1.38 4.08
C CYS A 320 22.85 -1.79 3.63
N LYS A 321 23.86 -1.55 4.46
CA LYS A 321 25.25 -1.99 4.24
C LYS A 321 25.56 -3.29 4.98
N GLU A 322 25.21 -3.35 6.27
CA GLU A 322 25.54 -4.44 7.18
C GLU A 322 24.34 -4.77 8.06
N ILE A 323 24.16 -6.05 8.40
CA ILE A 323 23.11 -6.53 9.30
C ILE A 323 23.75 -7.44 10.37
N LYS A 324 23.32 -7.27 11.62
CA LYS A 324 23.62 -8.15 12.75
C LYS A 324 22.32 -8.68 13.33
N PHE A 325 22.37 -9.95 13.75
CA PHE A 325 21.24 -10.66 14.33
C PHE A 325 21.61 -11.09 15.75
N PHE A 326 20.69 -10.90 16.67
CA PHE A 326 20.78 -11.35 18.05
C PHE A 326 19.51 -12.16 18.34
N ASP A 327 19.54 -13.42 17.91
CA ASP A 327 18.41 -14.34 17.94
C ASP A 327 18.36 -15.15 19.24
N GLN A 328 17.13 -15.44 19.67
CA GLN A 328 16.82 -16.42 20.70
C GLN A 328 16.06 -17.55 20.02
N LYS A 329 16.57 -18.78 20.19
CA LYS A 329 16.02 -19.96 19.53
C LYS A 329 15.38 -20.90 20.52
N GLU A 330 14.29 -21.51 20.07
CA GLU A 330 13.61 -22.62 20.75
C GLU A 330 13.22 -23.64 19.68
N SER A 331 13.37 -24.93 19.96
CA SER A 331 13.01 -26.02 19.04
C SER A 331 13.59 -25.90 17.62
N GLY A 332 14.75 -25.24 17.47
CA GLY A 332 15.51 -25.16 16.21
C GLY A 332 15.28 -23.91 15.35
N TYR A 333 14.29 -23.07 15.68
CA TYR A 333 13.98 -21.81 15.00
C TYR A 333 14.07 -20.62 15.97
N ASP A 334 14.12 -19.38 15.45
CA ASP A 334 14.08 -18.19 16.31
C ASP A 334 12.67 -17.84 16.76
N ILE A 335 12.48 -17.69 18.07
CA ILE A 335 11.26 -17.16 18.67
C ILE A 335 11.34 -15.64 18.87
N SER A 336 12.55 -15.08 18.88
CA SER A 336 12.81 -13.65 19.05
C SER A 336 14.12 -13.27 18.37
N ASN A 337 14.16 -12.09 17.77
CA ASN A 337 15.38 -11.57 17.16
C ASN A 337 15.43 -10.04 17.29
N LEU A 338 16.57 -9.53 17.75
CA LEU A 338 16.95 -8.13 17.61
C LEU A 338 17.87 -8.00 16.40
N ILE A 339 17.43 -7.23 15.41
CA ILE A 339 18.10 -7.06 14.14
C ILE A 339 18.60 -5.63 14.06
N ILE A 340 19.91 -5.46 13.92
CA ILE A 340 20.54 -4.14 13.79
C ILE A 340 21.13 -4.01 12.39
N SER A 341 20.70 -2.99 11.65
CA SER A 341 21.19 -2.70 10.31
C SER A 341 21.91 -1.35 10.25
N ARG A 342 23.04 -1.30 9.54
CA ARG A 342 23.80 -0.05 9.31
C ARG A 342 23.52 0.47 7.90
N HIS A 343 23.19 1.75 7.78
CA HIS A 343 22.83 2.41 6.53
C HIS A 343 23.82 3.52 6.14
N LYS A 344 23.52 4.29 5.09
CA LYS A 344 24.35 5.42 4.64
C LYS A 344 24.50 6.46 5.76
N GLY A 345 25.68 7.06 5.90
CA GLY A 345 25.94 8.06 6.95
C GLY A 345 26.08 7.48 8.37
N GLY A 346 26.04 6.15 8.52
CA GLY A 346 26.15 5.50 9.82
C GLY A 346 24.84 5.41 10.61
N SER A 347 23.71 5.81 10.01
CA SER A 347 22.39 5.65 10.62
C SER A 347 22.04 4.18 10.86
N LEU A 348 21.23 3.95 11.90
CA LEU A 348 20.92 2.62 12.42
C LEU A 348 19.45 2.28 12.23
N GLY A 349 19.18 1.10 11.67
CA GLY A 349 17.88 0.44 11.78
C GLY A 349 17.91 -0.56 12.93
N VAL A 350 16.88 -0.54 13.78
CA VAL A 350 16.72 -1.49 14.88
C VAL A 350 15.33 -2.11 14.77
N ALA A 351 15.29 -3.39 14.41
CA ALA A 351 14.05 -4.14 14.32
C ALA A 351 14.00 -5.18 15.43
N ARG A 352 12.87 -5.23 16.16
CA ARG A 352 12.60 -6.35 17.06
C ARG A 352 11.43 -7.16 16.55
N VAL A 353 11.67 -8.45 16.34
CA VAL A 353 10.65 -9.41 15.94
C VAL A 353 10.57 -10.55 16.93
N ALA A 354 9.35 -11.01 17.23
CA ALA A 354 9.16 -12.18 18.08
C ALA A 354 7.80 -12.85 17.87
N THR A 355 7.76 -14.17 18.00
CA THR A 355 6.56 -15.02 18.04
C THR A 355 6.47 -15.68 19.41
N GLY A 356 5.25 -15.91 19.91
CA GLY A 356 5.01 -16.28 21.32
C GLY A 356 5.38 -15.23 22.38
N ILE A 357 6.02 -14.12 22.01
CA ILE A 357 6.44 -13.06 22.93
C ILE A 357 5.79 -11.74 22.52
N LYS A 358 5.08 -11.09 23.44
CA LYS A 358 4.42 -9.82 23.17
C LYS A 358 5.18 -8.63 23.74
N SER A 359 5.18 -7.55 22.97
CA SER A 359 5.56 -6.24 23.44
C SER A 359 4.83 -5.14 22.67
N GLU A 360 5.06 -3.89 23.09
CA GLU A 360 4.55 -2.69 22.43
C GLU A 360 4.94 -2.74 20.95
N GLY A 361 3.93 -2.60 20.08
CA GLY A 361 4.08 -2.74 18.64
C GLY A 361 4.27 -1.39 17.97
N ASP A 362 5.14 -0.54 18.52
CA ASP A 362 5.40 0.83 18.10
C ASP A 362 6.60 0.95 17.16
N ALA A 363 6.77 2.14 16.59
CA ALA A 363 7.96 2.53 15.87
C ALA A 363 8.35 3.99 16.16
N VAL A 364 9.66 4.25 16.15
CA VAL A 364 10.25 5.57 16.40
C VAL A 364 11.27 5.89 15.32
N ILE A 365 11.21 7.09 14.76
CA ILE A 365 12.20 7.62 13.82
C ILE A 365 12.87 8.82 14.48
N SER A 366 14.15 8.71 14.80
CA SER A 366 14.91 9.75 15.50
C SER A 366 15.73 10.59 14.52
N GLY A 367 15.58 11.90 14.60
CA GLY A 367 16.34 12.86 13.81
C GLY A 367 17.07 13.89 14.69
N THR A 368 17.88 14.74 14.06
CA THR A 368 18.68 15.76 14.78
C THR A 368 17.89 16.96 15.29
N ARG A 369 16.63 17.14 14.86
CA ARG A 369 15.77 18.25 15.31
C ARG A 369 14.51 17.82 16.05
N GLY A 370 14.19 16.53 16.03
CA GLY A 370 12.97 15.98 16.59
C GLY A 370 12.85 14.50 16.31
N TYR A 371 11.68 13.93 16.58
CA TYR A 371 11.41 12.52 16.31
C TYR A 371 9.98 12.29 15.87
N ILE A 372 9.75 11.19 15.16
CA ILE A 372 8.41 10.71 14.85
C ILE A 372 8.11 9.49 15.69
N TYR A 373 6.97 9.50 16.38
CA TYR A 373 6.42 8.36 17.11
C TYR A 373 5.21 7.80 16.38
N ILE A 374 5.22 6.49 16.12
CA ILE A 374 4.13 5.74 15.51
C ILE A 374 3.63 4.72 16.54
N PRO A 375 2.44 4.92 17.12
CA PRO A 375 1.91 4.05 18.17
C PRO A 375 1.51 2.68 17.62
N ALA A 376 1.36 1.71 18.52
CA ALA A 376 0.91 0.39 18.14
C ALA A 376 -0.55 0.35 17.65
N PRO A 377 -0.88 -0.58 16.73
CA PRO A 377 0.05 -1.37 15.92
C PRO A 377 0.63 -0.53 14.77
N TRP A 378 1.94 -0.25 14.78
CA TRP A 378 2.55 0.70 13.84
C TRP A 378 2.42 0.26 12.37
N TRP A 379 2.38 -1.05 12.11
CA TRP A 379 2.20 -1.62 10.77
C TRP A 379 0.80 -1.39 10.19
N LEU A 380 -0.18 -1.02 11.02
CA LEU A 380 -1.49 -0.52 10.59
C LEU A 380 -1.54 0.99 10.83
N THR A 381 -0.58 1.72 10.27
CA THR A 381 -0.38 3.15 10.53
C THR A 381 -1.67 3.94 10.22
N LYS A 382 -2.34 4.39 11.28
CA LYS A 382 -3.48 5.33 11.22
C LYS A 382 -3.08 6.72 11.68
N LYS A 383 -2.19 6.80 12.68
CA LYS A 383 -1.71 8.06 13.23
C LYS A 383 -0.21 8.03 13.47
N PHE A 384 0.41 9.19 13.44
CA PHE A 384 1.78 9.39 13.89
C PHE A 384 1.94 10.82 14.44
N TYR A 385 2.96 10.98 15.29
CA TYR A 385 3.24 12.23 15.98
C TYR A 385 4.63 12.72 15.58
N VAL A 386 4.72 13.92 15.03
CA VAL A 386 5.99 14.61 14.84
C VAL A 386 6.22 15.46 16.09
N ARG A 387 7.29 15.19 16.82
CA ARG A 387 7.56 15.79 18.13
C ARG A 387 8.92 16.47 18.16
N PHE A 388 8.97 17.55 18.93
CA PHE A 388 10.14 18.39 19.16
C PHE A 388 10.31 18.61 20.67
N GLU A 389 11.43 19.19 21.09
CA GLU A 389 11.60 19.63 22.49
C GLU A 389 10.58 20.71 22.87
N ASP A 390 10.29 21.61 21.94
CA ASP A 390 9.22 22.60 22.07
C ASP A 390 7.88 21.96 21.65
N GLU A 391 7.05 21.64 22.63
CA GLU A 391 5.77 20.95 22.42
C GLU A 391 4.82 21.74 21.51
N HIS A 392 4.91 23.08 21.48
CA HIS A 392 4.06 23.93 20.64
C HIS A 392 4.30 23.74 19.14
N LYS A 393 5.44 23.15 18.76
CA LYS A 393 5.76 22.82 17.36
C LYS A 393 5.29 21.41 16.97
N SER A 394 4.83 20.61 17.92
CA SER A 394 4.45 19.22 17.65
C SER A 394 3.22 19.13 16.74
N GLN A 395 3.23 18.15 15.85
CA GLN A 395 2.17 17.93 14.88
C GLN A 395 1.60 16.51 15.04
N THR A 396 0.29 16.41 14.93
CA THR A 396 -0.41 15.13 14.94
C THR A 396 -1.04 14.89 13.58
N PHE A 397 -0.73 13.74 13.00
CA PHE A 397 -1.33 13.31 11.75
C PHE A 397 -2.25 12.13 12.05
N ASN A 398 -3.52 12.26 11.65
CA ASN A 398 -4.51 11.21 11.81
C ASN A 398 -5.20 10.95 10.48
N TYR A 399 -5.18 9.70 10.05
CA TYR A 399 -5.78 9.20 8.83
C TYR A 399 -6.70 8.06 9.19
N GLU A 400 -7.96 8.24 8.83
CA GLU A 400 -8.90 7.15 8.81
C GLU A 400 -8.71 6.34 7.52
N PHE A 401 -8.82 5.03 7.66
CA PHE A 401 -8.94 4.15 6.51
C PHE A 401 -9.93 3.04 6.87
N GLU A 402 -10.71 2.65 5.88
CA GLU A 402 -11.76 1.66 6.06
C GLU A 402 -11.20 0.23 6.11
N GLY A 403 -11.90 -0.64 6.83
CA GLY A 403 -11.53 -2.04 6.96
C GLY A 403 -10.19 -2.23 7.68
N ASP A 404 -9.39 -3.15 7.16
CA ASP A 404 -8.14 -3.60 7.78
C ASP A 404 -6.87 -3.19 7.02
N GLY A 405 -7.03 -2.40 5.95
CA GLY A 405 -5.98 -1.89 5.07
C GLY A 405 -5.74 -2.71 3.79
N LEU A 406 -6.31 -3.91 3.65
CA LEU A 406 -6.08 -4.76 2.47
C LEU A 406 -6.61 -4.12 1.18
N ARG A 407 -7.78 -3.44 1.23
CA ARG A 407 -8.35 -2.77 0.05
C ARG A 407 -7.38 -1.82 -0.66
N TYR A 408 -6.48 -1.16 0.07
CA TYR A 408 -5.49 -0.24 -0.50
C TYR A 408 -4.43 -0.96 -1.34
N MET A 409 -4.03 -2.13 -0.88
CA MET A 409 -3.09 -3.02 -1.55
C MET A 409 -3.72 -3.67 -2.77
N ILE A 410 -4.94 -4.21 -2.61
CA ILE A 410 -5.73 -4.78 -3.71
C ILE A 410 -5.94 -3.72 -4.80
N ALA A 411 -6.35 -2.50 -4.43
CA ALA A 411 -6.53 -1.40 -5.37
C ALA A 411 -5.24 -0.96 -6.07
N GLU A 412 -4.08 -0.99 -5.40
CA GLU A 412 -2.81 -0.73 -6.09
C GLU A 412 -2.50 -1.85 -7.10
N PHE A 413 -2.65 -3.11 -6.70
CA PHE A 413 -2.36 -4.26 -7.55
C PHE A 413 -3.26 -4.29 -8.80
N THR A 414 -4.56 -4.09 -8.65
CA THR A 414 -5.51 -4.03 -9.77
C THR A 414 -5.21 -2.85 -10.71
N SER A 415 -4.88 -1.70 -10.13
CA SER A 415 -4.50 -0.49 -10.87
C SER A 415 -3.22 -0.68 -11.67
N LEU A 416 -2.22 -1.39 -11.15
CA LEU A 416 -1.01 -1.76 -11.89
C LEU A 416 -1.34 -2.61 -13.13
N ILE A 417 -2.17 -3.64 -12.96
CA ILE A 417 -2.60 -4.52 -14.06
C ILE A 417 -3.32 -3.72 -15.14
N GLN A 418 -4.31 -2.90 -14.76
CA GLN A 418 -5.10 -2.08 -15.68
C GLN A 418 -4.27 -1.07 -16.45
N ARG A 419 -3.28 -0.44 -15.80
CA ARG A 419 -2.39 0.54 -16.44
C ARG A 419 -1.29 -0.11 -17.27
N GLY A 420 -1.19 -1.45 -17.31
CA GLY A 420 -0.06 -2.16 -17.91
C GLY A 420 1.29 -1.86 -17.23
N ASN A 421 1.25 -1.36 -15.99
CA ASN A 421 2.42 -0.98 -15.22
C ASN A 421 2.85 -2.13 -14.31
N ARG A 422 4.16 -2.42 -14.26
CA ARG A 422 4.70 -3.55 -13.48
C ARG A 422 5.37 -3.15 -12.17
N LYS A 423 5.39 -1.86 -11.86
CA LYS A 423 6.12 -1.32 -10.71
C LYS A 423 5.21 -0.40 -9.92
N SER A 424 4.96 -0.72 -8.67
CA SER A 424 4.40 0.24 -7.73
C SER A 424 5.47 1.26 -7.33
N LYS A 425 5.07 2.53 -7.18
CA LYS A 425 5.91 3.54 -6.53
C LYS A 425 5.96 3.36 -5.01
N LYS A 426 4.89 2.80 -4.44
CA LYS A 426 4.78 2.52 -3.00
C LYS A 426 5.64 1.33 -2.61
N LEU A 427 5.72 0.32 -3.48
CA LEU A 427 6.54 -0.86 -3.29
C LEU A 427 7.21 -1.32 -4.60
N SER A 428 8.39 -0.78 -4.86
CA SER A 428 9.18 -1.08 -6.07
C SER A 428 9.87 -2.44 -5.99
N PRO A 429 10.32 -3.01 -7.12
CA PRO A 429 11.14 -4.23 -7.09
C PRO A 429 12.40 -4.10 -6.23
N SER A 430 13.04 -2.93 -6.20
CA SER A 430 14.18 -2.69 -5.30
C SER A 430 13.79 -2.67 -3.83
N ASP A 431 12.61 -2.14 -3.50
CA ASP A 431 12.09 -2.22 -2.14
C ASP A 431 11.86 -3.69 -1.73
N MET A 432 11.21 -4.48 -2.59
CA MET A 432 10.96 -5.90 -2.31
C MET A 432 12.26 -6.69 -2.08
N VAL A 433 13.31 -6.41 -2.87
CA VAL A 433 14.65 -7.00 -2.65
C VAL A 433 15.23 -6.57 -1.31
N ALA A 434 15.16 -5.28 -0.97
CA ALA A 434 15.73 -4.76 0.25
C ALA A 434 15.00 -5.26 1.52
N ILE A 435 13.68 -5.36 1.46
CA ILE A 435 12.83 -5.85 2.55
C ILE A 435 13.11 -7.33 2.83
N ASN A 436 13.14 -8.14 1.78
CA ASN A 436 13.42 -9.57 1.92
C ASN A 436 14.90 -9.83 2.25
N ARG A 437 15.82 -8.91 1.97
CA ARG A 437 17.24 -9.12 2.28
C ARG A 437 17.50 -9.52 3.74
N VAL A 438 16.74 -8.98 4.70
CA VAL A 438 16.95 -9.25 6.13
C VAL A 438 16.75 -10.74 6.45
N LEU A 439 15.60 -11.31 6.11
CA LEU A 439 15.35 -12.73 6.33
C LEU A 439 16.25 -13.62 5.46
N LEU A 440 16.58 -13.19 4.24
CA LEU A 440 17.42 -13.96 3.33
C LEU A 440 18.87 -14.04 3.82
N ASP A 441 19.44 -12.93 4.31
CA ASP A 441 20.77 -12.90 4.95
C ASP A 441 20.78 -13.74 6.24
N TYR A 442 19.69 -13.70 7.02
CA TYR A 442 19.52 -14.53 8.21
C TYR A 442 19.51 -16.03 7.88
N ASN A 443 18.70 -16.44 6.90
CA ASN A 443 18.58 -17.84 6.46
C ASN A 443 19.90 -18.41 5.92
N GLU A 444 20.64 -17.62 5.14
CA GLU A 444 21.99 -18.01 4.69
C GLU A 444 22.96 -18.19 5.86
N SER A 445 22.98 -17.25 6.81
CA SER A 445 23.86 -17.35 7.98
C SER A 445 23.60 -18.60 8.83
N ASN A 446 22.34 -19.03 8.92
CA ASN A 446 21.96 -20.24 9.64
C ASN A 446 22.34 -21.53 8.88
N LYS A 447 22.18 -21.55 7.55
CA LYS A 447 22.63 -22.67 6.71
C LYS A 447 24.14 -22.92 6.86
N ASP A 448 24.93 -21.86 6.90
CA ASP A 448 26.39 -21.96 7.07
C ASP A 448 26.79 -22.47 8.47
N LYS A 449 26.10 -22.01 9.52
CA LYS A 449 26.31 -22.52 10.90
C LYS A 449 26.06 -24.03 11.01
N ILE A 450 24.98 -24.54 10.38
CA ILE A 450 24.65 -25.97 10.36
C ILE A 450 25.72 -26.78 9.62
N LYS A 451 26.15 -26.32 8.43
CA LYS A 451 27.22 -26.98 7.67
C LYS A 451 28.55 -27.02 8.43
N THR A 452 28.86 -25.97 9.19
CA THR A 452 30.10 -25.88 9.97
C THR A 452 30.07 -26.80 11.19
N LYS A 453 28.90 -26.97 11.84
CA LYS A 453 28.71 -27.91 12.95
C LYS A 453 28.89 -29.36 12.48
N ASN A 454 28.28 -29.74 11.36
CA ASN A 454 28.40 -31.08 10.78
C ASN A 454 29.83 -31.42 10.29
N LYS A 455 30.67 -30.41 10.03
CA LYS A 455 32.10 -30.59 9.70
C LYS A 455 33.02 -30.71 10.91
N LYS A 456 32.57 -30.30 12.10
CA LYS A 456 33.32 -30.46 13.36
C LYS A 456 32.98 -31.74 14.10
N GLU A 457 31.84 -32.36 13.77
CA GLU A 457 31.36 -33.64 14.31
C GLU A 457 31.76 -34.85 13.43
N ARG A 458 32.45 -34.62 12.31
CA ARG A 458 33.15 -35.61 11.48
C ARG A 458 34.64 -35.37 11.60
#